data_AF-A0A2N0VJG1-F1
#
_entry.id   AF-A0A2N0VJG1-F1
#
_cell.length_a   1.000
_cell.length_b   1.000
_cell.length_c   1.000
_cell.angle_alpha   90.00
_cell.angle_beta   90.00
_cell.angle_gamma   90.00
#
_symmetry.space_group_name_H-M   'P 1'
#
loop_
_entity.id
_entity.type
_entity.pdbx_description
1 polymer ?
#
loop_
_entity_poly.entity_id
_entity_poly.type
_entity_poly.pdbx_seq_one_letter_code
_entity_poly.pdbx_strand_id
1 'polypeptide(L)'
;MVFVFQTASFAQSTNITETFKEHFNKTVQEVQETDDADEKRAILNESFDKMIHAIDQIESKASLTEDETAMLDSYKLGLTEKKSELNGLDGFDEIMDEDLDDFSNFSQDFIEQANRTITIGVTTALLILIILLLL
;
A
#
# COMPACT_ATOMS: atom_id res chain seq x y z
N MET A 1 14.14 28.47 -36.19
CA MET A 1 14.79 27.30 -35.56
C MET A 1 13.90 26.87 -34.40
N VAL A 2 12.95 25.97 -34.68
CA VAL A 2 11.95 25.53 -33.68
C VAL A 2 12.58 24.42 -32.85
N PHE A 3 12.90 24.73 -31.59
CA PHE A 3 13.32 23.72 -30.61
C PHE A 3 12.08 22.95 -30.18
N VAL A 4 11.93 21.73 -30.70
CA VAL A 4 10.97 20.76 -30.18
C VAL A 4 11.57 20.21 -28.89
N PHE A 5 11.05 20.64 -27.74
CA PHE A 5 11.32 19.98 -26.48
C PHE A 5 10.66 18.60 -26.52
N GLN A 6 11.44 17.57 -26.85
CA GLN A 6 11.02 16.20 -26.61
C GLN A 6 10.97 16.01 -25.09
N THR A 7 9.77 16.03 -24.53
CA THR A 7 9.54 15.59 -23.15
C THR A 7 9.71 14.07 -23.11
N ALA A 8 10.95 13.61 -23.02
CA ALA A 8 11.23 12.24 -22.65
C ALA A 8 10.77 12.07 -21.20
N SER A 9 9.61 11.43 -21.01
CA SER A 9 9.19 10.95 -19.70
C SER A 9 10.13 9.81 -19.32
N PHE A 10 11.20 10.12 -18.59
CA PHE A 10 12.05 9.09 -18.03
C PHE A 10 11.24 8.30 -16.99
N ALA A 11 11.14 6.98 -17.15
CA ALA A 11 10.64 6.12 -16.10
C ALA A 11 11.61 6.24 -14.92
N GLN A 12 11.12 6.71 -13.77
CA GLN A 12 11.92 6.79 -12.56
C GLN A 12 11.71 5.48 -11.82
N SER A 13 12.76 4.67 -11.72
CA SER A 13 12.80 3.53 -10.80
C SER A 13 12.57 4.05 -9.39
N THR A 14 11.35 3.87 -8.87
CA THR A 14 10.96 4.39 -7.57
C THR A 14 10.64 3.23 -6.64
N ASN A 15 11.10 3.36 -5.39
CA ASN A 15 10.80 2.39 -4.34
C ASN A 15 9.40 2.68 -3.79
N ILE A 16 8.37 2.10 -4.44
CA ILE A 16 6.97 2.22 -4.03
C ILE A 16 6.76 1.64 -2.62
N THR A 17 7.57 0.66 -2.25
CA THR A 17 7.56 0.05 -0.91
C THR A 17 7.83 1.10 0.18
N GLU A 18 8.68 2.10 -0.07
CA GLU A 18 8.92 3.17 0.93
C GLU A 18 7.67 4.02 1.17
N THR A 19 6.94 4.38 0.11
CA THR A 19 5.70 5.15 0.24
C THR A 19 4.63 4.36 1.00
N PHE A 20 4.54 3.05 0.78
CA PHE A 20 3.65 2.17 1.54
C PHE A 20 4.03 2.05 3.01
N LYS A 21 5.33 1.93 3.31
CA LYS A 21 5.83 1.93 4.69
C LYS A 21 5.52 3.24 5.41
N GLU A 22 5.82 4.37 4.77
CA GLU A 22 5.52 5.69 5.34
C GLU A 22 4.01 5.87 5.61
N HIS A 23 3.16 5.44 4.69
CA HIS A 23 1.70 5.48 4.87
C HIS A 23 1.25 4.64 6.06
N PHE A 24 1.69 3.38 6.13
CA PHE A 24 1.23 2.49 7.18
C PHE A 24 1.82 2.83 8.54
N ASN A 25 3.04 3.37 8.60
CA ASN A 25 3.62 3.90 9.84
C ASN A 25 2.78 5.02 10.45
N LYS A 26 2.19 5.89 9.61
CA LYS A 26 1.23 6.91 10.08
C LYS A 26 -0.08 6.28 10.53
N THR A 27 -0.55 5.26 9.81
CA THR A 27 -1.77 4.52 10.15
C THR A 27 -1.64 3.89 11.54
N VAL A 28 -0.51 3.25 11.85
CA VAL A 28 -0.23 2.69 13.19
C VAL A 28 -0.25 3.77 14.27
N GLN A 29 0.35 4.93 14.02
CA GLN A 29 0.32 6.05 14.96
C GLN A 29 -1.11 6.52 15.21
N GLU A 30 -1.92 6.67 14.15
CA GLU A 30 -3.32 7.08 14.25
C GLU A 30 -4.18 6.06 15.01
N VAL A 31 -3.97 4.76 14.78
CA VAL A 31 -4.62 3.69 15.53
C VAL A 31 -4.26 3.76 17.02
N GLN A 32 -2.99 3.95 17.36
CA GLN A 32 -2.52 4.03 18.74
C GLN A 32 -2.98 5.30 19.47
N GLU A 33 -3.23 6.39 18.75
CA GLU A 33 -3.76 7.66 19.28
C GLU A 33 -5.28 7.67 19.44
N THR A 34 -5.97 6.71 18.83
CA THR A 34 -7.44 6.57 18.86
C THR A 34 -7.87 5.71 20.06
N ASP A 35 -8.93 6.09 20.77
CA ASP A 35 -9.45 5.28 21.90
C ASP A 35 -10.57 4.33 21.48
N ASP A 36 -11.36 4.70 20.46
CA ASP A 36 -12.54 3.97 20.00
C ASP A 36 -12.17 2.82 19.05
N ALA A 37 -12.68 1.62 19.33
CA ALA A 37 -12.33 0.42 18.57
C ALA A 37 -12.91 0.40 17.14
N ASP A 38 -14.13 0.90 16.97
CA ASP A 38 -14.75 1.00 15.64
C ASP A 38 -13.94 1.98 14.76
N GLU A 39 -13.48 3.09 15.35
CA GLU A 39 -12.63 4.08 14.67
C GLU A 39 -11.24 3.49 14.32
N LYS A 40 -10.58 2.77 15.23
CA LYS A 40 -9.33 2.04 14.94
C LYS A 40 -9.50 1.08 13.77
N ARG A 41 -10.56 0.27 13.78
CA ARG A 41 -10.85 -0.69 12.70
C ARG A 41 -11.13 0.02 11.37
N ALA A 42 -11.80 1.17 11.40
CA ALA A 42 -12.05 1.98 10.22
C ALA A 42 -10.74 2.55 9.63
N ILE A 43 -9.84 3.08 10.45
CA ILE A 43 -8.52 3.59 10.05
C ILE A 43 -7.71 2.50 9.35
N LEU A 44 -7.64 1.30 9.95
CA LEU A 44 -6.94 0.16 9.36
C LEU A 44 -7.56 -0.28 8.03
N ASN A 45 -8.89 -0.38 7.96
CA ASN A 45 -9.60 -0.71 6.72
C ASN A 45 -9.31 0.28 5.59
N GLU A 46 -9.40 1.58 5.90
CA GLU A 46 -9.13 2.64 4.93
C GLU A 46 -7.67 2.58 4.43
N SER A 47 -6.72 2.33 5.33
CA SER A 47 -5.32 2.20 4.97
C SER A 47 -5.08 1.02 4.01
N PHE A 48 -5.60 -0.16 4.33
CA PHE A 48 -5.49 -1.31 3.43
C PHE A 48 -6.14 -1.06 2.07
N ASP A 49 -7.31 -0.42 2.05
CA ASP A 49 -8.00 -0.05 0.81
C ASP A 49 -7.19 0.93 -0.05
N LYS A 50 -6.59 1.96 0.57
CA LYS A 50 -5.73 2.91 -0.14
C LYS A 50 -4.52 2.22 -0.76
N MET A 51 -3.88 1.31 -0.03
CA MET A 51 -2.73 0.56 -0.52
C MET A 51 -3.10 -0.40 -1.66
N ILE A 52 -4.19 -1.17 -1.51
CA ILE A 52 -4.70 -2.07 -2.57
C ILE A 52 -5.06 -1.25 -3.82
N HIS A 53 -5.75 -0.12 -3.65
CA HIS A 53 -6.11 0.75 -4.76
C HIS A 53 -4.88 1.36 -5.45
N ALA A 54 -3.84 1.73 -4.69
CA ALA A 54 -2.59 2.19 -5.27
C ALA A 54 -1.93 1.11 -6.15
N ILE A 55 -1.99 -0.16 -5.74
CA ILE A 55 -1.50 -1.29 -6.55
C ILE A 55 -2.33 -1.44 -7.83
N ASP A 56 -3.66 -1.37 -7.77
CA ASP A 56 -4.53 -1.40 -8.97
C ASP A 56 -4.16 -0.31 -9.98
N GLN A 57 -3.82 0.88 -9.48
CA GLN A 57 -3.40 2.01 -10.32
C GLN A 57 -2.03 1.77 -10.95
N ILE A 58 -1.11 1.09 -10.25
CA ILE A 58 0.18 0.69 -10.82
C ILE A 58 -0.04 -0.36 -11.90
N GLU A 59 -0.76 -1.44 -11.61
CA GLU A 59 -1.07 -2.53 -12.54
C GLU A 59 -1.72 -2.04 -13.83
N SER A 60 -2.62 -1.06 -13.74
CA SER A 60 -3.34 -0.52 -14.90
C SER A 60 -2.58 0.54 -15.71
N LYS A 61 -1.53 1.17 -15.16
CA LYS A 61 -0.87 2.35 -15.78
C LYS A 61 0.63 2.20 -15.99
N ALA A 62 1.29 1.31 -15.26
CA ALA A 62 2.73 1.06 -15.41
C ALA A 62 2.98 0.03 -16.52
N SER A 63 4.18 0.09 -17.11
CA SER A 63 4.65 -0.95 -18.02
C SER A 63 5.41 -1.98 -17.21
N LEU A 64 4.70 -3.02 -16.77
CA LEU A 64 5.24 -4.06 -15.90
C LEU A 64 5.79 -5.25 -16.70
N THR A 65 6.87 -5.83 -16.21
CA THR A 65 7.31 -7.18 -16.56
C THR A 65 6.43 -8.23 -15.88
N GLU A 66 6.52 -9.49 -16.33
CA GLU A 66 5.81 -10.62 -15.70
C GLU A 66 6.23 -10.78 -14.22
N ASP A 67 7.52 -10.64 -13.91
CA ASP A 67 8.04 -10.72 -12.55
C ASP A 67 7.53 -9.57 -11.67
N GLU A 68 7.50 -8.33 -12.18
CA GLU A 68 6.94 -7.18 -11.45
C GLU A 68 5.43 -7.35 -11.19
N THR A 69 4.69 -7.89 -12.16
CA THR A 69 3.27 -8.19 -12.02
C THR A 69 3.04 -9.24 -10.93
N ALA A 70 3.77 -10.35 -10.98
CA ALA A 70 3.65 -11.42 -9.98
C ALA A 70 4.02 -10.95 -8.56
N MET A 71 5.00 -10.05 -8.44
CA MET A 71 5.35 -9.43 -7.15
C MET A 71 4.23 -8.52 -6.61
N LEU A 72 3.63 -7.69 -7.46
CA LEU A 72 2.50 -6.84 -7.07
C LEU A 72 1.26 -7.66 -6.69
N ASP A 73 0.90 -8.65 -7.50
CA ASP A 73 -0.21 -9.56 -7.21
C ASP A 73 -0.02 -10.25 -5.85
N SER A 74 1.19 -10.76 -5.57
CA SER A 74 1.50 -11.39 -4.29
C SER A 74 1.40 -10.41 -3.12
N TYR A 75 1.85 -9.17 -3.32
CA TYR A 75 1.80 -8.15 -2.27
C TYR A 75 0.37 -7.68 -2.00
N LYS A 76 -0.41 -7.46 -3.05
CA LYS A 76 -1.84 -7.12 -2.99
C LYS A 76 -2.67 -8.23 -2.34
N LEU A 77 -2.36 -9.49 -2.63
CA LEU A 77 -2.97 -10.63 -1.94
C LEU A 77 -2.72 -10.57 -0.44
N GLY A 78 -1.47 -10.35 -0.01
CA GLY A 78 -1.15 -10.26 1.42
C GLY A 78 -1.85 -9.09 2.13
N LEU A 79 -1.99 -7.93 1.47
CA LEU A 79 -2.80 -6.82 2.00
C LEU A 79 -4.29 -7.17 2.08
N THR A 80 -4.81 -7.88 1.09
CA THR A 80 -6.20 -8.35 1.08
C THR A 80 -6.43 -9.35 2.20
N GLU A 81 -5.51 -10.29 2.43
CA GLU A 81 -5.57 -11.23 3.54
C GLU A 81 -5.53 -10.52 4.89
N LYS A 82 -4.69 -9.49 5.07
CA LYS A 82 -4.69 -8.65 6.28
C LYS A 82 -6.02 -7.96 6.50
N LYS A 83 -6.59 -7.39 5.45
CA LYS A 83 -7.93 -6.79 5.53
C LYS A 83 -9.01 -7.83 5.86
N SER A 84 -8.93 -9.04 5.30
CA SER A 84 -9.88 -10.11 5.62
C SER A 84 -9.72 -10.60 7.06
N GLU A 85 -8.50 -10.76 7.56
CA GLU A 85 -8.19 -11.08 8.95
C GLU A 85 -8.77 -10.03 9.90
N LEU A 86 -8.54 -8.74 9.62
CA LEU A 86 -9.11 -7.63 10.38
C LEU A 86 -10.63 -7.75 10.53
N ASN A 87 -11.36 -8.18 9.50
CA ASN A 87 -12.83 -8.17 9.49
C ASN A 87 -13.48 -9.56 9.66
N GLY A 88 -12.70 -10.60 9.93
CA GLY A 88 -13.22 -11.98 10.03
C GLY A 88 -13.85 -12.49 8.73
N LEU A 89 -13.28 -12.12 7.59
CA LEU A 89 -13.73 -12.54 6.27
C LEU A 89 -12.90 -13.72 5.76
N ASP A 90 -13.32 -14.35 4.66
CA ASP A 90 -12.57 -15.42 3.97
C ASP A 90 -12.10 -16.61 4.85
N GLY A 91 -12.80 -16.84 5.97
CA GLY A 91 -12.51 -17.93 6.90
C GLY A 91 -11.57 -17.56 8.06
N PHE A 92 -11.22 -16.28 8.20
CA PHE A 92 -10.57 -15.74 9.40
C PHE A 92 -11.58 -15.47 10.51
N ASP A 93 -11.13 -15.56 11.77
CA ASP A 93 -11.84 -14.97 12.89
C ASP A 93 -11.57 -13.46 12.90
N GLU A 94 -12.57 -12.66 13.24
CA GLU A 94 -12.42 -11.21 13.35
C GLU A 94 -11.45 -10.87 14.48
N ILE A 95 -10.52 -9.95 14.22
CA ILE A 95 -9.63 -9.42 15.25
C ILE A 95 -10.46 -8.74 16.33
N MET A 96 -10.25 -9.11 17.58
CA MET A 96 -10.97 -8.53 18.71
C MET A 96 -10.57 -7.06 18.91
N ASP A 97 -11.50 -6.26 19.44
CA ASP A 97 -11.31 -4.82 19.63
C ASP A 97 -10.08 -4.50 20.50
N GLU A 98 -9.84 -5.30 21.54
CA GLU A 98 -8.67 -5.18 22.41
C GLU A 98 -7.33 -5.48 21.71
N ASP A 99 -7.35 -6.20 20.59
CA ASP A 99 -6.16 -6.66 19.87
C ASP A 99 -5.82 -5.76 18.66
N LEU A 100 -6.59 -4.69 18.40
CA LEU A 100 -6.41 -3.84 17.21
C LEU A 100 -5.04 -3.13 17.18
N ASP A 101 -4.51 -2.74 18.34
CA ASP A 101 -3.17 -2.12 18.41
C ASP A 101 -2.08 -3.13 18.05
N ASP A 102 -2.15 -4.34 18.61
CA ASP A 102 -1.20 -5.42 18.32
C ASP A 102 -1.30 -5.87 16.86
N PHE A 103 -2.52 -5.96 16.33
CA PHE A 103 -2.76 -6.25 14.93
C PHE A 103 -2.19 -5.17 14.00
N SER A 104 -2.28 -3.89 14.39
CA SER A 104 -1.66 -2.79 13.62
C SER A 104 -0.14 -2.93 13.56
N ASN A 105 0.51 -3.25 14.68
CA ASN A 105 1.97 -3.48 14.73
C ASN A 105 2.37 -4.71 13.91
N PHE A 106 1.61 -5.81 14.00
CA PHE A 106 1.87 -7.01 13.21
C PHE A 106 1.70 -6.77 11.70
N SER A 107 0.72 -5.95 11.32
CA SER A 107 0.51 -5.55 9.92
C SER A 107 1.62 -4.63 9.42
N GLN A 108 2.14 -3.76 10.28
CA GLN A 108 3.32 -2.94 10.00
C GLN A 108 4.53 -3.81 9.73
N ASP A 109 4.78 -4.83 10.56
CA ASP A 109 5.86 -5.79 10.35
C ASP A 109 5.74 -6.48 8.99
N PHE A 110 4.54 -6.85 8.55
CA PHE A 110 4.31 -7.40 7.21
C PHE A 110 4.72 -6.41 6.10
N ILE A 111 4.35 -5.14 6.24
CA ILE A 111 4.64 -4.08 5.26
C ILE A 111 6.13 -3.71 5.25
N GLU A 112 6.79 -3.72 6.41
CA GLU A 112 8.22 -3.48 6.54
C GLU A 112 9.06 -4.64 5.99
N GLN A 113 8.63 -5.87 6.28
CA GLN A 113 9.27 -7.12 5.84
C GLN A 113 9.01 -7.47 4.38
N ALA A 114 8.17 -6.72 3.68
CA ALA A 114 8.07 -6.72 2.21
C ALA A 114 9.36 -6.21 1.52
N ASN A 115 10.53 -6.47 2.12
CA ASN A 115 11.91 -6.13 1.77
C ASN A 115 12.39 -6.75 0.44
N ARG A 116 11.47 -7.26 -0.39
CA ARG A 116 11.67 -7.29 -1.83
C ARG A 116 11.32 -5.88 -2.31
N THR A 117 12.32 -4.99 -2.39
CA THR A 117 12.13 -3.66 -2.96
C THR A 117 11.38 -3.80 -4.29
N ILE A 118 10.11 -3.40 -4.31
CA ILE A 118 9.30 -3.42 -5.53
C ILE A 118 9.78 -2.25 -6.37
N THR A 119 10.80 -2.52 -7.16
CA THR A 119 11.47 -1.54 -8.01
C THR A 119 10.78 -1.57 -9.35
N ILE A 120 9.76 -0.71 -9.51
CA ILE A 120 8.97 -0.65 -10.73
C ILE A 120 9.31 0.62 -11.49
N GLY A 121 9.43 0.47 -12.82
CA GLY A 121 9.48 1.60 -13.74
C GLY A 121 8.14 2.33 -13.80
N VAL A 122 7.91 3.29 -12.90
CA VAL A 122 6.73 4.16 -12.93
C VAL A 122 7.04 5.53 -13.52
N THR A 123 6.06 6.14 -14.16
CA THR A 123 6.17 7.55 -14.58
C THR A 123 6.05 8.47 -13.38
N THR A 124 6.66 9.65 -13.43
CA THR A 124 6.54 10.66 -12.36
C THR A 124 5.08 11.04 -12.10
N ALA A 125 4.24 11.10 -13.14
CA ALA A 125 2.81 11.40 -12.99
C ALA A 125 2.07 10.30 -12.20
N LEU A 126 2.39 9.03 -12.47
CA LEU A 126 1.83 7.91 -11.73
C LEU A 126 2.29 7.90 -10.27
N LEU A 127 3.58 8.19 -10.03
CA LEU A 127 4.11 8.29 -8.67
C LEU A 127 3.41 9.38 -7.85
N ILE A 128 3.19 10.56 -8.43
CA ILE A 128 2.45 11.64 -7.76
C ILE A 128 1.03 11.18 -7.43
N LEU A 129 0.36 10.48 -8.35
CA LEU A 129 -0.98 9.95 -8.11
C LEU A 129 -0.99 8.97 -6.93
N ILE A 130 -0.01 8.07 -6.84
CA ILE A 130 0.12 7.11 -5.73
C ILE A 130 0.33 7.84 -4.40
N ILE A 131 1.24 8.81 -4.37
CA ILE A 131 1.50 9.61 -3.15
C ILE A 131 0.22 10.34 -2.72
N LEU A 132 -0.54 10.92 -3.65
CA LEU A 132 -1.80 11.60 -3.32
C LEU A 132 -2.89 10.66 -2.80
N LEU A 133 -2.88 9.38 -3.18
CA LEU A 133 -3.81 8.38 -2.65
C LEU A 133 -3.47 7.95 -1.22
N LEU A 134 -2.18 7.98 -0.87
CA LEU A 134 -1.65 7.47 0.39
C LEU A 134 -1.34 8.58 1.41
N LEU A 135 -1.57 9.83 1.05
CA LEU A 135 -1.39 10.98 1.94
C LEU A 135 -2.54 11.15 2.93
#